data_AF-A0A7D7VJC4-F1
#
_entry.id   AF-A0A7D7VJC4-F1
#
_cell.length_a   1.000
_cell.length_b   1.000
_cell.length_c   1.000
_cell.angle_alpha   90.00
_cell.angle_beta   90.00
_cell.angle_gamma   90.00
#
_symmetry.space_group_name_H-M   'P 1'
#
loop_
_entity.id
_entity.type
_entity.pdbx_description
1 polymer ?
#
loop_
_entity_poly.entity_id
_entity_poly.type
_entity_poly.pdbx_seq_one_letter_code
_entity_poly.pdbx_strand_id
1 'polypeptide(L)'
;MRASLVALILWAMPAVAEPKLEHIGTFVWDRPEDYFGGWSAIEVLDGGDVFLAIGDNAQSYRGTLERDGDVIVGVPRRPVGALQDLDGIAFFRKPATNEKKIADSEGMALLSDGNYAVSFERNDRIFVYDGDTAFVRMPDIIDAQRLPKNQGVEALAVDLEGRLIAIPETAPKGASGIPVWRLEGEKWSTLFHIRRTQGFRPVGADIGPDGQLFLLERAFRLIGFQSRIRVFDLKTPDALGDAIWQPPMRAFDNLEGISVWQDKVGSTRITMISDDNHQSVQETQIVEFRLTE
;
A
#
# COMPACT_ATOMS: atom_id res chain seq x y z
N MET A 1 57.95 -20.87 35.79
CA MET A 1 56.48 -20.74 35.65
C MET A 1 56.19 -19.33 35.17
N ARG A 2 55.79 -19.14 33.91
CA ARG A 2 55.37 -17.84 33.36
C ARG A 2 53.86 -17.91 33.14
N ALA A 3 53.09 -17.23 33.97
CA ALA A 3 51.66 -17.08 33.80
C ALA A 3 51.41 -15.97 32.76
N SER A 4 50.77 -16.31 31.65
CA SER A 4 50.34 -15.32 30.65
C SER A 4 48.93 -14.87 31.02
N LEU A 5 48.76 -13.58 31.25
CA LEU A 5 47.47 -12.94 31.51
C LEU A 5 46.81 -12.65 30.15
N VAL A 6 45.68 -13.28 29.85
CA VAL A 6 44.87 -12.94 28.67
C VAL A 6 43.87 -11.88 29.11
N ALA A 7 44.01 -10.66 28.57
CA ALA A 7 43.02 -9.60 28.72
C ALA A 7 41.91 -9.80 27.68
N LEU A 8 40.70 -10.12 28.14
CA LEU A 8 39.50 -10.05 27.30
C LEU A 8 39.03 -8.59 27.22
N ILE A 9 39.11 -8.01 26.02
CA ILE A 9 38.45 -6.74 25.70
C ILE A 9 37.07 -7.09 25.18
N LEU A 10 36.03 -6.88 25.98
CA LEU A 10 34.63 -6.95 25.56
C LEU A 10 34.25 -5.65 24.86
N TRP A 11 34.05 -5.70 23.55
CA TRP A 11 33.35 -4.64 22.82
C TRP A 11 31.85 -4.83 23.04
N ALA A 12 31.24 -3.96 23.85
CA ALA A 12 29.79 -3.81 23.87
C ALA A 12 29.40 -2.98 22.63
N MET A 13 28.79 -3.62 21.64
CA MET A 13 28.10 -2.88 20.58
C MET A 13 26.72 -2.45 21.09
N PRO A 14 26.27 -1.22 20.82
CA PRO A 14 24.89 -0.86 21.09
C PRO A 14 24.00 -1.73 20.21
N ALA A 15 23.15 -2.54 20.83
CA ALA A 15 22.05 -3.18 20.13
C ALA A 15 21.06 -2.07 19.76
N VAL A 16 21.12 -1.60 18.51
CA VAL A 16 19.98 -0.90 17.92
C VAL A 16 18.90 -1.96 17.80
N ALA A 17 17.79 -1.79 18.52
CA ALA A 17 16.65 -2.66 18.34
C ALA A 17 16.20 -2.52 16.89
N GLU A 18 15.99 -3.66 16.21
CA GLU A 18 15.38 -3.62 14.89
C GLU A 18 13.94 -3.15 15.07
N PRO A 19 13.46 -2.19 14.27
CA PRO A 19 12.10 -1.70 14.38
C PRO A 19 11.13 -2.87 14.26
N LYS A 20 10.20 -2.96 15.22
CA LYS A 20 9.17 -4.01 15.25
C LYS A 20 7.81 -3.38 15.06
N LEU A 21 6.92 -4.15 14.43
CA LEU A 21 5.50 -3.80 14.41
C LEU A 21 4.80 -4.48 15.59
N GLU A 22 4.27 -3.67 16.51
CA GLU A 22 3.36 -4.09 17.56
C GLU A 22 1.93 -4.17 17.00
N HIS A 23 1.30 -5.34 17.06
CA HIS A 23 -0.09 -5.50 16.61
C HIS A 23 -1.05 -4.82 17.58
N ILE A 24 -1.82 -3.84 17.08
CA ILE A 24 -2.81 -3.11 17.88
C ILE A 24 -4.17 -3.80 17.81
N GLY A 25 -4.59 -4.17 16.59
CA GLY A 25 -5.87 -4.83 16.40
C GLY A 25 -6.14 -5.23 14.96
N THR A 26 -7.11 -6.12 14.81
CA THR A 26 -7.69 -6.51 13.52
C THR A 26 -9.19 -6.33 13.63
N PHE A 27 -9.73 -5.46 12.79
CA PHE A 27 -11.16 -5.26 12.66
C PHE A 27 -11.65 -5.93 11.37
N VAL A 28 -12.60 -6.86 11.50
CA VAL A 28 -13.28 -7.45 10.34
C VAL A 28 -14.38 -6.48 9.91
N TRP A 29 -14.19 -5.86 8.76
CA TRP A 29 -15.13 -4.91 8.19
C TRP A 29 -16.09 -5.65 7.27
N ASP A 30 -17.22 -6.09 7.82
CA ASP A 30 -18.26 -6.82 7.10
C ASP A 30 -19.48 -5.94 6.80
N ARG A 31 -20.11 -6.15 5.65
CA ARG A 31 -21.36 -5.51 5.25
C ARG A 31 -22.22 -6.43 4.39
N PRO A 32 -23.56 -6.37 4.53
CA PRO A 32 -24.47 -7.29 3.86
C PRO A 32 -24.70 -6.98 2.37
N GLU A 33 -24.19 -5.88 1.84
CA GLU A 33 -24.38 -5.51 0.44
C GLU A 33 -23.50 -6.34 -0.51
N ASP A 34 -24.08 -7.00 -1.52
CA ASP A 34 -23.39 -7.88 -2.48
C ASP A 34 -22.22 -7.23 -3.28
N TYR A 35 -22.13 -5.90 -3.26
CA TYR A 35 -21.07 -5.14 -3.94
C TYR A 35 -19.91 -4.74 -3.02
N PHE A 36 -20.02 -5.02 -1.72
CA PHE A 36 -19.01 -4.70 -0.73
C PHE A 36 -17.99 -5.84 -0.63
N GLY A 37 -16.70 -5.48 -0.61
CA GLY A 37 -15.57 -6.42 -0.75
C GLY A 37 -14.67 -5.97 -1.90
N GLY A 38 -13.56 -6.64 -2.18
CA GLY A 38 -12.69 -6.21 -3.29
C GLY A 38 -11.78 -5.01 -3.00
N TRP A 39 -11.37 -4.75 -1.75
CA TRP A 39 -10.67 -3.50 -1.37
C TRP A 39 -9.16 -3.56 -1.63
N SER A 40 -8.66 -2.67 -2.49
CA SER A 40 -7.28 -2.68 -2.97
C SER A 40 -6.37 -1.69 -2.22
N ALA A 41 -6.89 -0.55 -1.76
CA ALA A 41 -6.09 0.45 -1.06
C ALA A 41 -6.84 1.16 0.07
N ILE A 42 -6.08 1.65 1.05
CA ILE A 42 -6.57 2.42 2.20
C ILE A 42 -5.63 3.59 2.48
N GLU A 43 -6.18 4.74 2.86
CA GLU A 43 -5.45 5.89 3.40
C GLU A 43 -6.10 6.33 4.71
N VAL A 44 -5.33 6.50 5.78
CA VAL A 44 -5.82 6.91 7.09
C VAL A 44 -5.38 8.35 7.38
N LEU A 45 -6.35 9.17 7.77
CA LEU A 45 -6.22 10.61 7.93
C LEU A 45 -6.63 11.05 9.33
N ASP A 46 -6.44 12.34 9.61
CA ASP A 46 -6.92 13.03 10.82
C ASP A 46 -6.50 12.33 12.13
N GLY A 47 -5.26 11.82 12.16
CA GLY A 47 -4.70 11.14 13.33
C GLY A 47 -5.41 9.83 13.67
N GLY A 48 -5.98 9.14 12.68
CA GLY A 48 -6.58 7.82 12.82
C GLY A 48 -8.10 7.78 12.83
N ASP A 49 -8.76 8.93 12.66
CA ASP A 49 -10.21 9.05 12.81
C ASP A 49 -10.95 8.88 11.47
N VAL A 50 -10.30 9.22 10.36
CA VAL A 50 -10.89 9.21 9.01
C VAL A 50 -10.10 8.24 8.14
N PHE A 51 -10.79 7.57 7.23
CA PHE A 51 -10.12 6.79 6.20
C PHE A 51 -10.78 6.93 4.83
N LEU A 52 -9.98 6.72 3.81
CA LEU A 52 -10.37 6.52 2.43
C LEU A 52 -10.03 5.08 2.05
N ALA A 53 -10.92 4.40 1.34
CA ALA A 53 -10.61 3.12 0.72
C ALA A 53 -11.13 3.10 -0.72
N ILE A 54 -10.44 2.37 -1.58
CA ILE A 54 -10.88 2.08 -2.96
C ILE A 54 -10.76 0.58 -3.23
N GLY A 55 -11.55 0.08 -4.18
CA GLY A 55 -11.54 -1.34 -4.54
C GLY A 55 -11.38 -1.61 -6.03
N ASP A 56 -11.13 -2.87 -6.37
CA ASP A 56 -10.87 -3.41 -7.71
C ASP A 56 -11.98 -3.12 -8.74
N ASN A 57 -13.17 -2.76 -8.27
CA ASN A 57 -14.34 -2.42 -9.08
C ASN A 57 -14.56 -0.89 -9.20
N ALA A 58 -13.57 -0.07 -8.86
CA ALA A 58 -13.63 1.39 -8.79
C ALA A 58 -14.64 1.95 -7.78
N GLN A 59 -15.02 1.18 -6.77
CA GLN A 59 -15.75 1.73 -5.62
C GLN A 59 -14.84 2.60 -4.75
N SER A 60 -15.43 3.57 -4.06
CA SER A 60 -14.74 4.41 -3.09
C SER A 60 -15.49 4.46 -1.76
N TYR A 61 -14.77 4.66 -0.67
CA TYR A 61 -15.36 4.80 0.65
C TYR A 61 -14.60 5.81 1.49
N ARG A 62 -15.25 6.94 1.80
CA ARG A 62 -14.77 7.91 2.80
C ARG A 62 -15.56 7.76 4.10
N GLY A 63 -14.90 7.25 5.13
CA GLY A 63 -15.51 6.92 6.40
C GLY A 63 -14.77 7.48 7.61
N THR A 64 -15.33 7.17 8.77
CA THR A 64 -14.66 7.36 10.06
C THR A 64 -14.41 6.01 10.70
N LEU A 65 -13.35 5.89 11.48
CA LEU A 65 -13.05 4.73 12.30
C LEU A 65 -13.55 4.98 13.72
N GLU A 66 -14.48 4.16 14.22
CA GLU A 66 -14.85 4.15 15.63
C GLU A 66 -13.80 3.35 16.41
N ARG A 67 -13.34 3.90 17.55
CA ARG A 67 -12.26 3.31 18.34
C ARG A 67 -12.65 3.16 19.81
N ASP A 68 -12.20 2.06 20.41
CA ASP A 68 -12.12 1.87 21.86
C ASP A 68 -10.64 1.91 22.28
N GLY A 69 -10.23 3.03 22.87
CA GLY A 69 -8.82 3.37 23.01
C GLY A 69 -8.14 3.45 21.65
N ASP A 70 -7.11 2.63 21.45
CA ASP A 70 -6.36 2.56 20.18
C ASP A 70 -7.00 1.61 19.15
N VAL A 71 -7.92 0.75 19.56
CA VAL A 71 -8.41 -0.36 18.74
C VAL A 71 -9.61 0.07 17.92
N ILE A 72 -9.62 -0.25 16.63
CA ILE A 72 -10.78 -0.05 15.76
C ILE A 72 -11.88 -1.04 16.16
N VAL A 73 -13.07 -0.53 16.46
CA VAL A 73 -14.23 -1.32 16.87
C VAL A 73 -15.42 -1.17 15.93
N GLY A 74 -15.37 -0.23 14.99
CA GLY A 74 -16.46 0.00 14.06
C GLY A 74 -16.13 0.92 12.90
N VAL A 75 -16.96 0.81 11.87
CA VAL A 75 -17.03 1.75 10.75
C VAL A 75 -18.51 2.12 10.57
N PRO A 76 -18.93 3.36 10.89
CA PRO A 76 -20.31 3.79 10.74
C PRO A 76 -20.80 3.61 9.31
N ARG A 77 -22.05 3.16 9.15
CA ARG A 77 -22.61 2.90 7.83
C ARG A 77 -22.74 4.19 7.02
N ARG A 78 -22.18 4.18 5.82
CA ARG A 78 -22.33 5.22 4.79
C ARG A 78 -22.51 4.58 3.41
N PRO A 79 -23.12 5.29 2.45
CA PRO A 79 -23.14 4.85 1.06
C PRO A 79 -21.71 4.64 0.54
N VAL A 80 -21.54 3.57 -0.23
CA VAL A 80 -20.32 3.35 -1.02
C VAL A 80 -20.38 4.27 -2.23
N GLY A 81 -19.32 5.05 -2.42
CA GLY A 81 -19.12 5.92 -3.57
C GLY A 81 -18.52 5.14 -4.73
N ALA A 82 -18.17 5.86 -5.79
CA ALA A 82 -17.55 5.24 -6.95
C ALA A 82 -16.78 6.26 -7.76
N LEU A 83 -15.57 5.87 -8.13
CA LEU A 83 -14.68 6.67 -8.92
C LEU A 83 -15.30 6.98 -10.29
N GLN A 84 -15.10 8.21 -10.72
CA GLN A 84 -15.59 8.76 -11.97
C GLN A 84 -14.42 9.19 -12.83
N ASP A 85 -14.56 9.01 -14.14
CA ASP A 85 -13.56 9.50 -15.08
C ASP A 85 -13.56 11.04 -15.19
N LEU A 86 -12.70 11.56 -16.07
CA LEU A 86 -12.55 13.00 -16.31
C LEU A 86 -13.82 13.69 -16.82
N ASP A 87 -14.81 12.92 -17.31
CA ASP A 87 -16.10 13.42 -17.77
C ASP A 87 -17.17 13.34 -16.66
N GLY A 88 -16.81 12.93 -15.45
CA GLY A 88 -17.74 12.71 -14.33
C GLY A 88 -18.60 11.45 -14.51
N ILE A 89 -18.20 10.53 -15.37
CA ILE A 89 -18.92 9.28 -15.60
C ILE A 89 -18.33 8.20 -14.70
N ALA A 90 -19.15 7.70 -13.78
CA ALA A 90 -18.76 6.61 -12.91
C ALA A 90 -18.43 5.33 -13.70
N PHE A 91 -17.35 4.64 -13.31
CA PHE A 91 -16.86 3.46 -14.04
C PHE A 91 -17.87 2.31 -14.11
N PHE A 92 -18.75 2.17 -13.11
CA PHE A 92 -19.82 1.15 -13.10
C PHE A 92 -21.04 1.51 -13.98
N ARG A 93 -21.10 2.69 -14.59
CA ARG A 93 -22.28 3.25 -15.29
C ARG A 93 -22.15 3.36 -16.83
N LYS A 94 -21.06 2.93 -17.46
CA LYS A 94 -20.91 2.95 -18.94
C LYS A 94 -21.45 1.66 -19.57
N PRO A 95 -22.58 1.64 -20.30
CA PRO A 95 -23.08 0.41 -20.89
C PRO A 95 -22.37 0.08 -22.22
N ALA A 96 -21.44 -0.89 -22.22
CA ALA A 96 -21.26 -1.96 -23.21
C ALA A 96 -19.92 -2.74 -23.05
N THR A 97 -20.02 -4.01 -22.64
CA THR A 97 -19.27 -5.19 -23.12
C THR A 97 -17.76 -5.36 -22.81
N ASN A 98 -17.06 -4.35 -22.27
CA ASN A 98 -15.64 -4.46 -21.83
C ASN A 98 -15.31 -3.73 -20.51
N GLU A 99 -16.34 -3.33 -19.74
CA GLU A 99 -16.27 -2.37 -18.62
C GLU A 99 -15.41 -2.77 -17.43
N LYS A 100 -15.39 -4.06 -17.05
CA LYS A 100 -14.51 -4.54 -15.96
C LYS A 100 -13.03 -4.23 -16.23
N LYS A 101 -12.64 -4.00 -17.49
CA LYS A 101 -11.25 -3.78 -17.85
C LYS A 101 -10.74 -2.35 -17.66
N ILE A 102 -11.61 -1.38 -17.39
CA ILE A 102 -11.17 0.01 -17.18
C ILE A 102 -11.32 0.46 -15.72
N ALA A 103 -12.10 -0.27 -14.93
CA ALA A 103 -12.42 0.04 -13.53
C ALA A 103 -11.46 -0.60 -12.52
N ASP A 104 -10.58 -1.49 -12.97
CA ASP A 104 -9.55 -2.19 -12.18
C ASP A 104 -8.65 -1.13 -11.51
N SER A 105 -9.00 -0.65 -10.31
CA SER A 105 -8.19 0.31 -9.53
C SER A 105 -7.44 -0.41 -8.44
N GLU A 106 -6.15 -0.12 -8.34
CA GLU A 106 -5.22 -0.88 -7.50
C GLU A 106 -4.66 0.00 -6.38
N GLY A 107 -3.66 0.83 -6.68
CA GLY A 107 -2.93 1.64 -5.72
C GLY A 107 -3.57 3.02 -5.52
N MET A 108 -3.42 3.55 -4.31
CA MET A 108 -3.83 4.90 -3.93
C MET A 108 -2.68 5.61 -3.23
N ALA A 109 -2.57 6.93 -3.40
CA ALA A 109 -1.68 7.76 -2.59
C ALA A 109 -2.32 9.12 -2.31
N LEU A 110 -2.34 9.53 -1.05
CA LEU A 110 -2.85 10.83 -0.63
C LEU A 110 -1.90 11.98 -1.02
N LEU A 111 -2.45 13.06 -1.58
CA LEU A 111 -1.74 14.29 -1.91
C LEU A 111 -1.89 15.33 -0.79
N SER A 112 -0.96 16.28 -0.72
CA SER A 112 -0.89 17.27 0.35
C SER A 112 -2.07 18.26 0.41
N ASP A 113 -2.85 18.36 -0.67
CA ASP A 113 -4.06 19.18 -0.78
C ASP A 113 -5.35 18.41 -0.45
N GLY A 114 -5.23 17.13 -0.04
CA GLY A 114 -6.37 16.26 0.28
C GLY A 114 -6.98 15.55 -0.93
N ASN A 115 -6.47 15.81 -2.14
CA ASN A 115 -6.73 14.98 -3.32
C ASN A 115 -5.97 13.66 -3.19
N TYR A 116 -6.23 12.71 -4.08
CA TYR A 116 -5.52 11.43 -4.08
C TYR A 116 -5.30 10.92 -5.49
N ALA A 117 -4.15 10.28 -5.71
CA ALA A 117 -3.82 9.58 -6.93
C ALA A 117 -4.32 8.14 -6.86
N VAL A 118 -4.82 7.60 -7.98
CA VAL A 118 -5.25 6.20 -8.11
C VAL A 118 -4.68 5.61 -9.39
N SER A 119 -4.05 4.44 -9.29
CA SER A 119 -3.60 3.66 -10.44
C SER A 119 -4.71 2.71 -10.91
N PHE A 120 -4.73 2.45 -12.22
CA PHE A 120 -5.64 1.50 -12.82
C PHE A 120 -4.90 0.44 -13.64
N GLU A 121 -5.36 -0.80 -13.59
CA GLU A 121 -4.82 -1.92 -14.35
C GLU A 121 -5.55 -2.12 -15.70
N ARG A 122 -4.89 -2.83 -16.63
CA ARG A 122 -5.30 -3.21 -18.01
C ARG A 122 -5.35 -2.05 -18.99
N ASN A 123 -5.80 -0.89 -18.53
CA ASN A 123 -5.60 0.40 -19.17
C ASN A 123 -4.75 1.26 -18.23
N ASP A 124 -3.47 0.89 -18.15
CA ASP A 124 -2.47 1.42 -17.24
C ASP A 124 -2.43 2.95 -17.32
N ARG A 125 -2.92 3.58 -16.25
CA ARG A 125 -2.98 5.03 -16.10
C ARG A 125 -3.08 5.37 -14.63
N ILE A 126 -2.74 6.62 -14.32
CA ILE A 126 -2.95 7.19 -12.98
C ILE A 126 -3.81 8.43 -13.14
N PHE A 127 -4.90 8.50 -12.37
CA PHE A 127 -5.77 9.67 -12.26
C PHE A 127 -5.63 10.29 -10.88
N VAL A 128 -5.83 11.61 -10.81
CA VAL A 128 -5.94 12.35 -9.54
C VAL A 128 -7.39 12.75 -9.33
N TYR A 129 -7.88 12.51 -8.12
CA TYR A 129 -9.27 12.66 -7.72
C TYR A 129 -9.47 13.76 -6.69
N ASP A 130 -10.53 14.54 -6.90
CA ASP A 130 -11.15 15.40 -5.89
C ASP A 130 -12.52 14.77 -5.54
N GLY A 131 -12.65 14.30 -4.31
CA GLY A 131 -13.74 13.41 -3.93
C GLY A 131 -13.73 12.16 -4.82
N ASP A 132 -14.83 11.88 -5.52
CA ASP A 132 -14.94 10.71 -6.40
C ASP A 132 -14.68 11.03 -7.88
N THR A 133 -14.34 12.28 -8.23
CA THR A 133 -14.21 12.70 -9.63
C THR A 133 -12.76 12.93 -10.01
N ALA A 134 -12.28 12.22 -11.03
CA ALA A 134 -10.99 12.47 -11.60
C ALA A 134 -10.96 13.86 -12.24
N PHE A 135 -9.89 14.63 -12.00
CA PHE A 135 -9.71 15.95 -12.62
C PHE A 135 -8.37 16.08 -13.38
N VAL A 136 -7.42 15.17 -13.14
CA VAL A 136 -6.16 15.11 -13.91
C VAL A 136 -5.82 13.66 -14.26
N ARG A 137 -5.35 13.45 -15.49
CA ARG A 137 -4.60 12.24 -15.87
C ARG A 137 -3.11 12.52 -15.78
N MET A 138 -2.39 11.74 -14.99
CA MET A 138 -0.93 11.82 -14.88
C MET A 138 -0.25 11.37 -16.18
N PRO A 139 0.99 11.83 -16.46
CA PRO A 139 1.78 11.36 -17.59
C PRO A 139 1.96 9.83 -17.59
N ASP A 140 1.99 9.24 -18.77
CA ASP A 140 2.19 7.80 -18.92
C ASP A 140 3.60 7.37 -18.51
N ILE A 141 3.69 6.26 -17.78
CA ILE A 141 4.97 5.59 -17.50
C ILE A 141 5.31 4.73 -18.71
N ILE A 142 6.16 5.23 -19.62
CA ILE A 142 6.48 4.54 -20.88
C ILE A 142 6.97 3.10 -20.64
N ASP A 143 7.74 2.89 -19.58
CA ASP A 143 8.25 1.55 -19.23
C ASP A 143 7.17 0.58 -18.71
N ALA A 144 6.03 1.09 -18.22
CA ALA A 144 4.92 0.26 -17.78
C ALA A 144 4.28 -0.50 -18.96
N GLN A 145 4.40 0.01 -20.20
CA GLN A 145 3.91 -0.69 -21.41
C GLN A 145 4.61 -2.04 -21.67
N ARG A 146 5.74 -2.30 -20.99
CA ARG A 146 6.49 -3.58 -21.06
C ARG A 146 6.15 -4.54 -19.92
N LEU A 147 5.21 -4.18 -19.05
CA LEU A 147 4.68 -5.07 -18.03
C LEU A 147 3.84 -6.18 -18.66
N PRO A 148 3.81 -7.38 -18.06
CA PRO A 148 2.81 -8.38 -18.41
C PRO A 148 1.39 -7.84 -18.23
N LYS A 149 0.44 -8.41 -18.97
CA LYS A 149 -0.98 -8.13 -18.72
C LYS A 149 -1.33 -8.56 -17.29
N ASN A 150 -2.13 -7.74 -16.63
CA ASN A 150 -2.58 -7.95 -15.26
C ASN A 150 -1.43 -8.05 -14.24
N GLN A 151 -0.39 -7.21 -14.40
CA GLN A 151 0.70 -7.01 -13.44
C GLN A 151 1.13 -5.54 -13.51
N GLY A 152 0.15 -4.64 -13.39
CA GLY A 152 0.26 -3.20 -13.62
C GLY A 152 0.97 -2.45 -12.49
N VAL A 153 0.63 -1.16 -12.34
CA VAL A 153 1.07 -0.33 -11.20
C VAL A 153 0.17 -0.62 -10.01
N GLU A 154 0.70 -1.34 -9.03
CA GLU A 154 -0.05 -1.80 -7.85
C GLU A 154 0.07 -0.84 -6.68
N ALA A 155 1.24 -0.21 -6.53
CA ALA A 155 1.54 0.62 -5.38
C ALA A 155 1.87 2.05 -5.83
N LEU A 156 1.20 3.01 -5.18
CA LEU A 156 1.49 4.43 -5.27
C LEU A 156 1.94 4.93 -3.90
N ALA A 157 2.76 5.98 -3.88
CA ALA A 157 3.11 6.70 -2.66
C ALA A 157 3.50 8.14 -3.02
N VAL A 158 3.59 9.05 -2.05
CA VAL A 158 4.01 10.43 -2.28
C VAL A 158 5.15 10.77 -1.33
N ASP A 159 6.29 11.19 -1.88
CA ASP A 159 7.43 11.58 -1.04
C ASP A 159 7.24 12.90 -0.30
N LEU A 160 8.17 13.20 0.62
CA LEU A 160 8.09 14.41 1.46
C LEU A 160 8.17 15.71 0.65
N GLU A 161 8.57 15.65 -0.62
CA GLU A 161 8.56 16.79 -1.55
C GLU A 161 7.30 16.84 -2.42
N GLY A 162 6.31 15.97 -2.17
CA GLY A 162 5.04 15.91 -2.90
C GLY A 162 5.16 15.24 -4.27
N ARG A 163 6.21 14.45 -4.52
CA ARG A 163 6.40 13.77 -5.81
C ARG A 163 5.79 12.37 -5.75
N LEU A 164 5.00 12.05 -6.77
CA LEU A 164 4.36 10.75 -6.90
C LEU A 164 5.39 9.66 -7.20
N ILE A 165 5.29 8.56 -6.48
CA ILE A 165 6.04 7.32 -6.67
C ILE A 165 5.07 6.25 -7.17
N ALA A 166 5.53 5.43 -8.11
CA ALA A 166 4.77 4.32 -8.68
C ALA A 166 5.64 3.05 -8.74
N ILE A 167 5.06 1.93 -8.32
CA ILE A 167 5.75 0.63 -8.23
C ILE A 167 4.84 -0.45 -8.82
N PRO A 168 5.31 -1.20 -9.84
CA PRO A 168 4.51 -2.27 -10.42
C PRO A 168 4.60 -3.59 -9.64
N GLU A 169 3.65 -4.51 -9.88
CA GLU A 169 3.63 -5.85 -9.25
C GLU A 169 4.90 -6.66 -9.59
N THR A 170 5.49 -6.36 -10.75
CA THR A 170 6.58 -7.14 -11.34
C THR A 170 7.54 -6.27 -12.14
N ALA A 171 8.69 -6.84 -12.47
CA ALA A 171 9.67 -6.18 -13.33
C ALA A 171 9.16 -6.13 -14.78
N PRO A 172 9.25 -4.97 -15.48
CA PRO A 172 9.05 -4.92 -16.92
C PRO A 172 9.97 -5.90 -17.65
N LYS A 173 9.54 -6.42 -18.80
CA LYS A 173 10.34 -7.39 -19.55
C LYS A 173 11.74 -6.82 -19.86
N GLY A 174 12.77 -7.53 -19.40
CA GLY A 174 14.18 -7.17 -19.59
C GLY A 174 14.78 -6.27 -18.49
N ALA A 175 14.02 -5.88 -17.47
CA ALA A 175 14.54 -5.16 -16.31
C ALA A 175 15.26 -6.11 -15.33
N SER A 176 16.23 -5.57 -14.58
CA SER A 176 17.03 -6.31 -13.58
C SER A 176 16.32 -6.48 -12.23
N GLY A 177 15.22 -5.77 -12.01
CA GLY A 177 14.39 -5.80 -10.80
C GLY A 177 13.11 -5.01 -11.01
N ILE A 178 12.31 -4.88 -9.95
CA ILE A 178 11.06 -4.12 -9.97
C ILE A 178 11.42 -2.63 -9.83
N PRO A 179 11.14 -1.77 -10.82
CA PRO A 179 11.51 -0.36 -10.74
C PRO A 179 10.67 0.40 -9.71
N VAL A 180 11.29 1.33 -9.00
CA VAL A 180 10.59 2.37 -8.25
C VAL A 180 10.66 3.64 -9.09
N TRP A 181 9.55 4.02 -9.70
CA TRP A 181 9.46 5.22 -10.52
C TRP A 181 9.05 6.43 -9.68
N ARG A 182 9.64 7.59 -9.96
CA ARG A 182 9.24 8.88 -9.38
C ARG A 182 8.93 9.88 -10.49
N LEU A 183 7.83 10.60 -10.33
CA LEU A 183 7.42 11.68 -11.21
C LEU A 183 8.08 13.00 -10.79
N GLU A 184 8.82 13.63 -11.70
CA GLU A 184 9.34 14.99 -11.54
C GLU A 184 8.85 15.87 -12.69
N GLY A 185 7.98 16.83 -12.37
CA GLY A 185 7.23 17.57 -13.38
C GLY A 185 6.38 16.61 -14.19
N GLU A 186 6.68 16.48 -15.49
CA GLU A 186 5.96 15.57 -16.40
C GLU A 186 6.75 14.29 -16.74
N LYS A 187 7.90 14.04 -16.07
CA LYS A 187 8.81 12.95 -16.42
C LYS A 187 8.93 11.94 -15.30
N TRP A 188 8.64 10.69 -15.64
CA TRP A 188 8.96 9.54 -14.80
C TRP A 188 10.44 9.17 -14.93
N SER A 189 11.08 8.91 -13.80
CA SER A 189 12.45 8.40 -13.72
C SER A 189 12.53 7.25 -12.73
N THR A 190 13.43 6.30 -12.96
CA THR A 190 13.65 5.19 -12.03
C THR A 190 14.63 5.62 -10.94
N LEU A 191 14.21 5.56 -9.68
CA LEU A 191 15.07 5.83 -8.52
C LEU A 191 16.04 4.68 -8.26
N PHE A 192 15.50 3.48 -8.18
CA PHE A 192 16.23 2.24 -7.99
C PHE A 192 15.37 1.06 -8.43
N HIS A 193 15.94 -0.15 -8.35
CA HIS A 193 15.22 -1.38 -8.60
C HIS A 193 15.18 -2.21 -7.33
N ILE A 194 13.99 -2.61 -6.93
CA ILE A 194 13.75 -3.58 -5.87
C ILE A 194 14.13 -4.96 -6.39
N ARG A 195 14.95 -5.68 -5.62
CA ARG A 195 15.23 -7.10 -5.84
C ARG A 195 14.09 -7.93 -5.25
N ARG A 196 13.42 -8.68 -6.12
CA ARG A 196 12.38 -9.63 -5.70
C ARG A 196 13.00 -10.80 -4.94
N THR A 197 12.42 -11.16 -3.80
CA THR A 197 12.88 -12.27 -2.96
C THR A 197 11.69 -13.11 -2.49
N GLN A 198 11.90 -14.43 -2.37
CA GLN A 198 10.92 -15.39 -1.79
C GLN A 198 9.52 -15.37 -2.43
N GLY A 199 9.40 -14.92 -3.68
CA GLY A 199 8.15 -14.90 -4.44
C GLY A 199 7.17 -13.78 -4.07
N PHE A 200 7.49 -12.92 -3.11
CA PHE A 200 6.69 -11.73 -2.78
C PHE A 200 6.62 -10.75 -3.96
N ARG A 201 5.53 -9.99 -4.02
CA ARG A 201 5.27 -8.94 -5.00
C ARG A 201 4.68 -7.71 -4.31
N PRO A 202 5.02 -6.49 -4.75
CA PRO A 202 4.38 -5.25 -4.29
C PRO A 202 2.88 -5.30 -4.48
N VAL A 203 2.15 -4.77 -3.49
CA VAL A 203 0.69 -4.59 -3.56
C VAL A 203 0.25 -3.23 -3.01
N GLY A 204 1.04 -2.62 -2.12
CA GLY A 204 0.78 -1.27 -1.63
C GLY A 204 2.06 -0.60 -1.16
N ALA A 205 2.08 0.72 -1.09
CA ALA A 205 3.20 1.46 -0.52
C ALA A 205 2.73 2.75 0.14
N ASP A 206 3.54 3.28 1.05
CA ASP A 206 3.38 4.63 1.57
C ASP A 206 4.73 5.18 2.07
N ILE A 207 4.81 6.49 2.32
CA ILE A 207 5.99 7.16 2.85
C ILE A 207 5.80 7.49 4.32
N GLY A 208 6.70 6.97 5.17
CA GLY A 208 6.72 7.29 6.59
C GLY A 208 7.12 8.74 6.87
N PRO A 209 6.91 9.23 8.10
CA PRO A 209 7.25 10.61 8.49
C PRO A 209 8.76 10.92 8.41
N ASP A 210 9.60 9.89 8.36
CA ASP A 210 11.04 9.99 8.17
C ASP A 210 11.48 9.99 6.69
N GLY A 211 10.52 9.88 5.77
CA GLY A 211 10.75 9.83 4.32
C GLY A 211 11.16 8.46 3.80
N GLN A 212 11.09 7.42 4.63
CA GLN A 212 11.32 6.05 4.18
C GLN A 212 10.10 5.50 3.45
N LEU A 213 10.34 4.69 2.41
CA LEU A 213 9.29 4.00 1.68
C LEU A 213 8.95 2.68 2.36
N PHE A 214 7.72 2.57 2.85
CA PHE A 214 7.14 1.34 3.37
C PHE A 214 6.44 0.62 2.22
N LEU A 215 6.90 -0.59 1.91
CA LEU A 215 6.37 -1.40 0.83
C LEU A 215 5.67 -2.62 1.41
N LEU A 216 4.35 -2.69 1.25
CA LEU A 216 3.58 -3.89 1.50
C LEU A 216 3.77 -4.84 0.32
N GLU A 217 4.17 -6.06 0.62
CA GLU A 217 4.29 -7.12 -0.35
C GLU A 217 3.54 -8.36 0.08
N ARG A 218 3.02 -9.07 -0.91
CA ARG A 218 2.23 -10.27 -0.75
C ARG A 218 2.80 -11.41 -1.57
N ALA A 219 2.69 -12.63 -1.05
CA ALA A 219 2.92 -13.85 -1.79
C ALA A 219 1.73 -14.79 -1.61
N PHE A 220 1.14 -15.25 -2.72
CA PHE A 220 0.27 -16.41 -2.68
C PHE A 220 1.09 -17.68 -2.42
N ARG A 221 0.73 -18.39 -1.36
CA ARG A 221 1.24 -19.73 -1.03
C ARG A 221 0.11 -20.72 -1.27
N LEU A 222 0.46 -22.00 -1.46
CA LEU A 222 -0.45 -23.10 -1.83
C LEU A 222 -1.88 -23.02 -1.27
N ILE A 223 -2.02 -22.57 -0.03
CA ILE A 223 -3.28 -22.59 0.71
C ILE A 223 -3.64 -21.23 1.35
N GLY A 224 -3.01 -20.12 0.97
CA GLY A 224 -3.33 -18.78 1.50
C GLY A 224 -2.22 -17.75 1.27
N PHE A 225 -2.36 -16.57 1.86
CA PHE A 225 -1.43 -15.47 1.66
C PHE A 225 -0.36 -15.41 2.74
N GLN A 226 0.78 -14.82 2.37
CA GLN A 226 1.78 -14.36 3.32
C GLN A 226 2.15 -12.94 2.93
N SER A 227 2.11 -12.04 3.90
CA SER A 227 2.46 -10.64 3.72
C SER A 227 3.82 -10.34 4.33
N ARG A 228 4.43 -9.23 3.91
CA ARG A 228 5.57 -8.62 4.59
C ARG A 228 5.59 -7.12 4.32
N ILE A 229 6.27 -6.38 5.19
CA ILE A 229 6.61 -4.99 4.97
C ILE A 229 8.12 -4.89 4.87
N ARG A 230 8.59 -4.26 3.79
CA ARG A 230 9.98 -3.82 3.66
C ARG A 230 10.06 -2.31 3.68
N VAL A 231 11.13 -1.81 4.27
CA VAL A 231 11.42 -0.38 4.34
C VAL A 231 12.63 -0.07 3.47
N PHE A 232 12.57 1.04 2.72
CA PHE A 232 13.64 1.51 1.85
C PHE A 232 13.96 2.97 2.11
N ASP A 233 15.24 3.28 2.28
CA ASP A 233 15.73 4.66 2.24
C ASP A 233 15.80 5.14 0.78
N LEU A 234 14.99 6.12 0.41
CA LEU A 234 14.97 6.67 -0.94
C LEU A 234 16.24 7.46 -1.30
N LYS A 235 17.01 7.92 -0.32
CA LYS A 235 18.26 8.68 -0.52
C LYS A 235 19.45 7.75 -0.77
N THR A 236 19.49 6.62 -0.08
CA THR A 236 20.52 5.59 -0.25
C THR A 236 19.88 4.21 -0.39
N PRO A 237 19.20 3.94 -1.52
CA PRO A 237 18.41 2.72 -1.66
C PRO A 237 19.28 1.47 -1.76
N ASP A 238 19.00 0.50 -0.88
CA ASP A 238 19.39 -0.90 -1.09
C ASP A 238 18.27 -1.62 -1.83
N ALA A 239 18.61 -2.34 -2.91
CA ALA A 239 17.66 -3.16 -3.65
C ALA A 239 16.95 -4.22 -2.78
N LEU A 240 17.53 -4.64 -1.66
CA LEU A 240 16.90 -5.53 -0.70
C LEU A 240 15.91 -4.83 0.24
N GLY A 241 16.18 -3.62 0.68
CA GLY A 241 15.47 -3.01 1.81
C GLY A 241 15.51 -3.85 3.09
N ASP A 242 14.90 -3.32 4.15
CA ASP A 242 14.87 -3.96 5.47
C ASP A 242 13.48 -4.55 5.74
N ALA A 243 13.41 -5.86 6.02
CA ALA A 243 12.15 -6.52 6.35
C ALA A 243 11.82 -6.32 7.84
N ILE A 244 10.89 -5.42 8.13
CA ILE A 244 10.51 -5.07 9.53
C ILE A 244 9.33 -5.90 10.05
N TRP A 245 8.61 -6.58 9.15
CA TRP A 245 7.46 -7.40 9.49
C TRP A 245 7.22 -8.47 8.44
N GLN A 246 7.09 -9.72 8.88
CA GLN A 246 6.75 -10.86 8.03
C GLN A 246 6.10 -11.94 8.89
N PRO A 247 4.77 -11.92 9.07
CA PRO A 247 4.09 -12.92 9.87
C PRO A 247 4.11 -14.30 9.17
N PRO A 248 3.75 -15.37 9.90
CA PRO A 248 3.50 -16.67 9.30
C PRO A 248 2.44 -16.58 8.18
N MET A 249 2.50 -17.50 7.24
CA MET A 249 1.46 -17.68 6.22
C MET A 249 0.09 -17.86 6.90
N ARG A 250 -0.97 -17.26 6.32
CA ARG A 250 -2.35 -17.24 6.85
C ARG A 250 -2.55 -16.51 8.18
N ALA A 251 -1.59 -15.72 8.64
CA ALA A 251 -1.81 -14.86 9.81
C ALA A 251 -2.89 -13.80 9.55
N PHE A 252 -2.95 -13.31 8.31
CA PHE A 252 -3.95 -12.35 7.82
C PHE A 252 -4.47 -12.84 6.46
N ASP A 253 -5.59 -12.27 6.04
CA ASP A 253 -6.11 -12.51 4.69
C ASP A 253 -5.24 -11.79 3.64
N ASN A 254 -5.79 -11.59 2.45
CA ASN A 254 -5.16 -10.97 1.31
C ASN A 254 -4.90 -9.46 1.52
N LEU A 255 -3.94 -9.08 2.37
CA LEU A 255 -3.57 -7.67 2.56
C LEU A 255 -3.00 -7.09 1.27
N GLU A 256 -3.62 -6.00 0.79
CA GLU A 256 -3.29 -5.34 -0.48
C GLU A 256 -3.03 -3.84 -0.32
N GLY A 257 -3.74 -3.15 0.57
CA GLY A 257 -3.49 -1.73 0.86
C GLY A 257 -2.66 -1.50 2.12
N ILE A 258 -1.92 -0.39 2.16
CA ILE A 258 -1.16 0.09 3.32
C ILE A 258 -1.26 1.62 3.41
N SER A 259 -1.35 2.15 4.63
CA SER A 259 -1.21 3.56 4.96
C SER A 259 -0.32 3.70 6.20
N VAL A 260 0.64 4.62 6.15
CA VAL A 260 1.59 4.93 7.21
C VAL A 260 1.34 6.36 7.69
N TRP A 261 0.88 6.49 8.92
CA TRP A 261 0.38 7.76 9.45
C TRP A 261 0.83 7.96 10.89
N GLN A 262 0.74 9.19 11.40
CA GLN A 262 1.04 9.50 12.80
C GLN A 262 -0.25 9.70 13.59
N ASP A 263 -0.35 9.05 14.74
CA ASP A 263 -1.45 9.31 15.67
C ASP A 263 -1.33 10.67 16.37
N LYS A 264 -2.35 11.02 17.15
CA LYS A 264 -2.44 12.32 17.84
C LYS A 264 -1.32 12.57 18.85
N VAL A 265 -0.56 11.53 19.24
CA VAL A 265 0.60 11.64 20.13
C VAL A 265 1.93 11.53 19.38
N GLY A 266 1.90 11.42 18.05
CA GLY A 266 3.06 11.39 17.17
C GLY A 266 3.65 10.00 16.93
N SER A 267 2.99 8.92 17.37
CA SER A 267 3.47 7.56 17.11
C SER A 267 3.12 7.15 15.69
N THR A 268 4.08 6.53 14.99
CA THR A 268 3.84 5.99 13.65
C THR A 268 2.99 4.73 13.73
N ARG A 269 1.89 4.74 12.99
CA ARG A 269 0.93 3.66 12.81
C ARG A 269 1.02 3.16 11.37
N ILE A 270 0.78 1.87 11.20
CA ILE A 270 0.64 1.24 9.91
C ILE A 270 -0.71 0.55 9.88
N THR A 271 -1.59 1.00 8.98
CA THR A 271 -2.89 0.39 8.74
C THR A 271 -2.86 -0.30 7.39
N MET A 272 -3.31 -1.55 7.34
CA MET A 272 -3.45 -2.32 6.11
C MET A 272 -4.89 -2.78 5.92
N ILE A 273 -5.33 -2.94 4.68
CA ILE A 273 -6.65 -3.49 4.34
C ILE A 273 -6.48 -4.76 3.50
N SER A 274 -7.34 -5.76 3.72
CA SER A 274 -7.41 -6.96 2.87
C SER A 274 -8.55 -6.92 1.87
N ASP A 275 -8.26 -7.52 0.72
CA ASP A 275 -9.22 -7.84 -0.33
C ASP A 275 -9.79 -9.26 -0.12
N ASP A 276 -11.09 -9.37 0.12
CA ASP A 276 -11.76 -10.67 0.21
C ASP A 276 -11.89 -11.43 -1.13
N ASN A 277 -11.35 -10.88 -2.23
CA ASN A 277 -11.47 -11.36 -3.60
C ASN A 277 -12.92 -11.64 -4.02
N HIS A 278 -13.89 -11.00 -3.36
CA HIS A 278 -15.32 -11.31 -3.48
C HIS A 278 -15.65 -12.79 -3.18
N GLN A 279 -14.88 -13.44 -2.31
CA GLN A 279 -15.05 -14.85 -1.91
C GLN A 279 -15.57 -14.97 -0.49
N SER A 280 -16.59 -15.80 -0.29
CA SER A 280 -17.26 -15.98 1.01
C SER A 280 -16.41 -16.61 2.12
N VAL A 281 -15.17 -17.03 1.81
CA VAL A 281 -14.23 -17.65 2.77
C VAL A 281 -13.14 -16.68 3.21
N GLN A 282 -13.08 -15.50 2.60
CA GLN A 282 -12.13 -14.46 2.92
C GLN A 282 -12.84 -13.31 3.64
N GLU A 283 -12.06 -12.53 4.38
CA GLU A 283 -12.56 -11.40 5.17
C GLU A 283 -11.91 -10.11 4.67
N THR A 284 -12.72 -9.05 4.55
CA THR A 284 -12.20 -7.69 4.52
C THR A 284 -11.75 -7.32 5.94
N GLN A 285 -10.44 -7.21 6.15
CA GLN A 285 -9.79 -6.93 7.42
C GLN A 285 -9.13 -5.56 7.34
N ILE A 286 -9.32 -4.73 8.37
CA ILE A 286 -8.50 -3.55 8.63
C ILE A 286 -7.58 -3.90 9.79
N VAL A 287 -6.28 -3.98 9.50
CA VAL A 287 -5.24 -4.41 10.45
C VAL A 287 -4.37 -3.22 10.81
N GLU A 288 -4.22 -2.93 12.10
CA GLU A 288 -3.42 -1.80 12.57
C GLU A 288 -2.24 -2.26 13.43
N PHE A 289 -1.07 -1.69 13.15
CA PHE A 289 0.15 -1.86 13.90
C PHE A 289 0.70 -0.51 14.36
N ARG A 290 1.47 -0.53 15.45
CA ARG A 290 2.33 0.57 15.86
C ARG A 290 3.78 0.21 15.53
N LEU A 291 4.50 1.14 14.92
CA LEU A 291 5.95 1.00 14.72
C LEU A 291 6.64 1.30 16.05
N THR A 292 7.41 0.35 16.55
CA THR A 292 8.24 0.50 17.75
C THR A 292 9.72 0.53 17.36
N GLU A 293 10.51 1.26 18.14
CA GLU A 293 11.98 1.21 18.07
C GLU A 293 12.52 -0.18 18.41
#